data_AF-A0A2A5YDW8-F1
#
_entry.id   AF-A0A2A5YDW8-F1
#
_cell.length_a   1.000
_cell.length_b   1.000
_cell.length_c   1.000
_cell.angle_alpha   90.00
_cell.angle_beta   90.00
_cell.angle_gamma   90.00
#
_symmetry.space_group_name_H-M   'P 1'
#
loop_
_entity.id
_entity.type
_entity.pdbx_description
1 polymer ?
#
loop_
_entity_poly.entity_id
_entity_poly.type
_entity_poly.pdbx_seq_one_letter_code
_entity_poly.pdbx_strand_id
1 'polypeptide(L)'
;MLTPALESQLSDFDPDDLGPHAAALFAELCRAVRAGMPLSALVLAATMVDVVAHEEAGPAGHIDGIDFAYAGNKAALGWLRGRRNAVLHHEGPSDGLMGEAAAMDWQWRDTERGVSALLDYLDDLVRYDVSD
;
A
#
# COMPACT_ATOMS: atom_id res chain seq x y z
N MET A 1 -0.12 -15.73 2.92
CA MET A 1 0.46 -15.17 1.67
C MET A 1 -0.63 -14.42 0.94
N LEU A 2 -0.29 -13.56 -0.01
CA LEU A 2 -1.29 -12.93 -0.87
C LEU A 2 -1.99 -13.98 -1.75
N THR A 3 -3.20 -13.68 -2.19
CA THR A 3 -3.81 -14.42 -3.29
C THR A 3 -2.96 -14.32 -4.57
N PRO A 4 -2.93 -15.37 -5.42
CA PRO A 4 -2.13 -15.35 -6.65
C PRO A 4 -2.50 -14.20 -7.61
N ALA A 5 -3.78 -13.81 -7.65
CA ALA A 5 -4.23 -12.72 -8.49
C ALA A 5 -3.65 -11.37 -8.02
N LEU A 6 -3.67 -11.11 -6.71
CA LEU A 6 -3.13 -9.88 -6.15
C LEU A 6 -1.60 -9.83 -6.25
N GLU A 7 -0.93 -10.97 -6.09
CA GLU A 7 0.52 -11.06 -6.29
C GLU A 7 0.93 -10.81 -7.75
N SER A 8 0.14 -11.29 -8.71
CA SER A 8 0.32 -10.95 -10.14
C SER A 8 0.13 -9.45 -10.36
N GLN A 9 -0.98 -8.87 -9.91
CA GLN A 9 -1.25 -7.44 -10.06
C GLN A 9 -0.13 -6.57 -9.48
N LEU A 10 0.37 -6.93 -8.29
CA LEU A 10 1.49 -6.24 -7.66
C LEU A 10 2.78 -6.38 -8.48
N SER A 11 3.01 -7.52 -9.13
CA SER A 11 4.20 -7.76 -9.95
C SER A 11 4.12 -7.11 -11.33
N ASP A 12 2.90 -6.93 -11.85
CA ASP A 12 2.62 -6.38 -13.18
C ASP A 12 2.60 -4.84 -13.19
N PHE A 13 2.57 -4.19 -12.02
CA PHE A 13 2.64 -2.73 -11.90
C PHE A 13 4.01 -2.21 -12.36
N ASP A 14 4.02 -1.20 -13.24
CA ASP A 14 5.23 -0.61 -13.79
C ASP A 14 5.81 0.45 -12.82
N PRO A 15 7.00 0.22 -12.22
CA PRO A 15 7.59 1.17 -11.29
C PRO A 15 8.09 2.46 -11.98
N ASP A 16 8.15 2.52 -13.31
CA ASP A 16 8.47 3.76 -14.03
C ASP A 16 7.34 4.81 -13.91
N ASP A 17 6.13 4.38 -13.54
CA ASP A 17 5.00 5.23 -13.17
C ASP A 17 5.13 5.79 -11.73
N LEU A 18 6.31 5.74 -11.10
CA LEU A 18 6.53 6.24 -9.75
C LEU A 18 7.72 7.18 -9.70
N GLY A 19 7.71 8.05 -8.69
CA GLY A 19 8.91 8.75 -8.29
C GLY A 19 10.01 7.83 -7.78
N PRO A 20 11.28 8.28 -7.77
CA PRO A 20 12.40 7.44 -7.35
C PRO A 20 12.28 6.92 -5.90
N HIS A 21 11.68 7.70 -4.99
CA HIS A 21 11.46 7.26 -3.61
C HIS A 21 10.34 6.22 -3.54
N ALA A 22 9.20 6.50 -4.18
CA ALA A 22 8.10 5.55 -4.29
C ALA A 22 8.54 4.24 -4.96
N ALA A 23 9.29 4.28 -6.06
CA ALA A 23 9.81 3.10 -6.76
C ALA A 23 10.73 2.25 -5.87
N ALA A 24 11.60 2.89 -5.07
CA ALA A 24 12.46 2.18 -4.13
C ALA A 24 11.65 1.44 -3.04
N LEU A 25 10.63 2.09 -2.49
CA LEU A 25 9.74 1.50 -1.48
C LEU A 25 8.84 0.41 -2.07
N PHE A 26 8.40 0.57 -3.32
CA PHE A 26 7.64 -0.45 -4.04
C PHE A 26 8.47 -1.73 -4.24
N ALA A 27 9.75 -1.59 -4.59
CA ALA A 27 10.66 -2.73 -4.66
C ALA A 27 10.83 -3.44 -3.31
N GLU A 28 10.89 -2.70 -2.20
CA GLU A 28 10.91 -3.28 -0.84
C GLU A 28 9.60 -4.00 -0.52
N LEU A 29 8.45 -3.43 -0.89
CA LEU A 29 7.14 -4.06 -0.71
C LEU A 29 7.10 -5.42 -1.41
N CYS A 30 7.50 -5.49 -2.68
CA CYS A 30 7.56 -6.73 -3.44
C CYS A 30 8.56 -7.74 -2.85
N ARG A 31 9.68 -7.28 -2.26
CA ARG A 31 10.60 -8.17 -1.52
C ARG A 31 9.96 -8.71 -0.24
N ALA A 32 9.28 -7.87 0.55
CA ALA A 32 8.64 -8.25 1.80
C ALA A 32 7.52 -9.28 1.56
N VAL A 33 6.69 -9.08 0.54
CA VAL A 33 5.65 -10.03 0.14
C VAL A 33 6.25 -11.41 -0.18
N ARG A 34 7.26 -11.46 -1.08
CA ARG A 34 7.93 -12.72 -1.47
C ARG A 34 8.66 -13.40 -0.31
N ALA A 35 9.21 -12.62 0.62
CA ALA A 35 9.89 -13.12 1.80
C ALA A 35 8.94 -13.60 2.91
N GLY A 36 7.63 -13.47 2.72
CA GLY A 36 6.65 -13.92 3.69
C GLY A 36 6.47 -13.00 4.89
N MET A 37 6.67 -11.68 4.72
CA MET A 37 6.70 -10.68 5.80
C MET A 37 5.45 -9.76 5.77
N PRO A 38 4.28 -10.23 6.23
CA PRO A 38 3.01 -9.50 6.05
C PRO A 38 3.01 -8.13 6.74
N LEU A 39 3.50 -8.03 7.97
CA LEU A 39 3.51 -6.76 8.70
C LEU A 39 4.41 -5.72 8.03
N SER A 40 5.59 -6.12 7.53
CA SER A 40 6.47 -5.24 6.76
C SER A 40 5.81 -4.79 5.46
N ALA A 41 5.19 -5.72 4.72
CA ALA A 41 4.47 -5.41 3.50
C ALA A 41 3.30 -4.44 3.75
N LEU A 42 2.50 -4.64 4.80
CA LEU A 42 1.43 -3.73 5.18
C LEU A 42 1.95 -2.31 5.48
N VAL A 43 3.02 -2.20 6.28
CA VAL A 43 3.61 -0.91 6.62
C VAL A 43 4.13 -0.21 5.37
N LEU A 44 4.85 -0.92 4.51
CA LEU A 44 5.35 -0.38 3.24
C LEU A 44 4.21 0.06 2.33
N ALA A 45 3.11 -0.70 2.24
CA ALA A 45 1.95 -0.32 1.45
C ALA A 45 1.30 0.99 1.95
N ALA A 46 1.19 1.16 3.27
CA ALA A 46 0.69 2.41 3.85
C ALA A 46 1.66 3.59 3.62
N THR A 47 2.98 3.34 3.72
CA THR A 47 4.00 4.36 3.45
C THR A 47 4.02 4.77 1.99
N MET A 48 3.78 3.85 1.05
CA MET A 48 3.67 4.15 -0.38
C MET A 48 2.60 5.20 -0.66
N VAL A 49 1.40 5.07 -0.07
CA VAL A 49 0.32 6.06 -0.22
C VAL A 49 0.78 7.44 0.28
N ASP A 50 1.45 7.49 1.43
CA ASP A 50 1.96 8.75 1.98
C ASP A 50 3.04 9.37 1.06
N VAL A 51 3.97 8.57 0.52
CA VAL A 51 5.07 9.06 -0.34
C VAL A 51 4.55 9.51 -1.69
N VAL A 52 3.74 8.69 -2.37
CA VAL A 52 3.17 9.00 -3.68
C VAL A 52 2.33 10.29 -3.63
N ALA A 53 1.63 10.54 -2.53
CA ALA A 53 0.87 11.77 -2.33
C ALA A 53 1.69 13.07 -2.18
N HIS A 54 3.01 12.97 -1.93
CA HIS A 54 3.86 14.13 -1.65
C HIS A 54 5.13 14.19 -2.50
N GLU A 55 5.44 13.14 -3.26
CA GLU A 55 6.63 13.09 -4.10
C GLU A 55 6.41 13.89 -5.39
N GLU A 56 7.17 14.95 -5.59
CA GLU A 56 7.03 15.84 -6.75
C GLU A 56 7.58 15.25 -8.07
N ALA A 57 8.34 14.14 -8.00
CA ALA A 57 8.87 13.43 -9.16
C ALA A 57 8.05 12.15 -9.36
N GLY A 58 7.49 11.90 -10.55
CA GLY A 58 6.58 10.79 -10.86
C GLY A 58 5.28 11.30 -11.54
N PRO A 59 4.26 10.47 -11.85
CA PRO A 59 2.94 10.95 -12.29
C PRO A 59 2.36 11.99 -11.33
N ALA A 60 2.70 11.88 -10.05
CA ALA A 60 2.45 12.88 -9.00
C ALA A 60 2.98 14.29 -9.29
N GLY A 61 4.04 14.42 -10.10
CA GLY A 61 4.55 15.71 -10.57
C GLY A 61 3.74 16.33 -11.71
N HIS A 62 2.82 15.57 -12.30
CA HIS A 62 1.89 16.00 -13.35
C HIS A 62 0.43 16.12 -12.86
N ILE A 63 0.05 15.30 -11.87
CA ILE A 63 -1.28 15.22 -11.26
C ILE A 63 -1.43 16.30 -10.17
N ASP A 64 -2.48 17.14 -10.22
CA ASP A 64 -2.71 18.22 -9.25
C ASP A 64 -3.09 17.65 -7.86
N GLY A 65 -2.85 18.41 -6.79
CA GLY A 65 -3.11 18.00 -5.40
C GLY A 65 -4.58 17.69 -5.10
N ILE A 66 -5.51 18.07 -5.99
CA ILE A 66 -6.93 17.73 -5.93
C ILE A 66 -7.15 16.26 -6.29
N ASP A 67 -6.53 15.75 -7.35
CA ASP A 67 -6.72 14.38 -7.81
C ASP A 67 -6.15 13.38 -6.79
N PHE A 68 -5.06 13.75 -6.13
CA PHE A 68 -4.55 13.05 -4.94
C PHE A 68 -5.57 12.90 -3.81
N ALA A 69 -6.39 13.93 -3.58
CA ALA A 69 -7.39 13.93 -2.52
C ALA A 69 -8.63 13.08 -2.86
N TYR A 70 -8.78 12.66 -4.12
CA TYR A 70 -9.89 11.85 -4.63
C TYR A 70 -9.51 10.46 -5.11
N ALA A 71 -8.23 10.20 -5.39
CA ALA A 71 -7.74 8.88 -5.77
C ALA A 71 -7.93 7.85 -4.64
N GLY A 72 -8.39 6.66 -5.03
CA GLY A 72 -8.62 5.55 -4.13
C GLY A 72 -9.84 5.71 -3.21
N ASN A 73 -10.20 4.59 -2.59
CA ASN A 73 -11.31 4.57 -1.64
C ASN A 73 -10.88 5.13 -0.28
N LYS A 74 -11.41 6.31 0.11
CA LYS A 74 -11.09 6.99 1.39
C LYS A 74 -11.27 6.10 2.62
N ALA A 75 -12.27 5.22 2.64
CA ALA A 75 -12.47 4.30 3.76
C ALA A 75 -11.39 3.20 3.80
N ALA A 76 -10.94 2.73 2.63
CA ALA A 76 -9.85 1.76 2.52
C ALA A 76 -8.50 2.36 2.94
N LEU A 77 -8.18 3.56 2.44
CA LEU A 77 -6.95 4.27 2.79
C LEU A 77 -6.94 4.69 4.28
N GLY A 78 -8.08 5.15 4.81
CA GLY A 78 -8.23 5.45 6.23
C GLY A 78 -8.05 4.22 7.12
N TRP A 79 -8.60 3.07 6.71
CA TRP A 79 -8.36 1.80 7.39
C TRP A 79 -6.89 1.38 7.35
N LEU A 80 -6.24 1.46 6.18
CA LEU A 80 -4.83 1.08 5.99
C LEU A 80 -3.92 1.93 6.89
N ARG A 81 -4.14 3.25 6.92
CA ARG A 81 -3.42 4.16 7.83
C ARG A 81 -3.63 3.76 9.29
N GLY A 82 -4.87 3.52 9.72
CA GLY A 82 -5.19 3.10 11.07
C GLY A 82 -4.53 1.76 11.44
N ARG A 83 -4.51 0.80 10.51
CA ARG A 83 -3.90 -0.50 10.74
C ARG A 83 -2.37 -0.41 10.84
N ARG A 84 -1.71 0.37 9.98
CA ARG A 84 -0.27 0.69 10.10
C ARG A 84 0.05 1.31 11.46
N ASN A 85 -0.79 2.22 11.96
CA ASN A 85 -0.59 2.81 13.28
C ASN A 85 -0.69 1.74 14.39
N ALA A 86 -1.64 0.82 14.33
CA ALA A 86 -1.73 -0.28 15.29
C ALA A 86 -0.49 -1.21 15.28
N VAL A 87 0.17 -1.36 14.12
CA VAL A 87 1.42 -2.12 14.00
C VAL A 87 2.63 -1.36 14.57
N LEU A 88 2.71 -0.05 14.33
CA LEU A 88 3.88 0.76 14.71
C LEU A 88 3.78 1.38 16.11
N HIS A 89 2.57 1.55 16.63
CA HIS A 89 2.28 2.22 17.89
C HIS A 89 1.46 1.31 18.79
N HIS A 90 2.04 0.90 19.92
CA HIS A 90 1.34 0.10 20.91
C HIS A 90 0.42 1.00 21.75
N GLU A 91 -0.82 1.17 21.29
CA GLU A 91 -1.88 1.95 21.95
C GLU A 91 -2.91 1.06 22.69
N GLY A 92 -2.76 -0.26 22.60
CA GLY A 92 -3.63 -1.25 23.23
C GLY A 92 -3.62 -2.58 22.48
N PRO A 93 -4.45 -3.56 22.93
CA PRO A 93 -4.59 -4.83 22.24
C PRO A 93 -4.99 -4.64 20.78
N SER A 94 -4.32 -5.34 19.88
CA SER A 94 -4.57 -5.28 18.44
C SER A 94 -4.59 -6.69 17.86
N ASP A 95 -5.69 -7.04 17.21
CA ASP A 95 -5.90 -8.36 16.60
C ASP A 95 -4.71 -8.79 15.76
N GLY A 96 -4.22 -10.02 15.99
CA GLY A 96 -3.12 -10.61 15.22
C GLY A 96 -1.74 -10.12 15.65
N LEU A 97 -1.64 -9.37 16.75
CA LEU A 97 -0.40 -8.88 17.34
C LEU A 97 -0.25 -9.30 18.82
N MET A 98 -1.17 -10.11 19.37
CA MET A 98 -1.23 -10.45 20.80
C MET A 98 -0.83 -11.91 21.11
N GLY A 99 -0.24 -12.61 20.14
CA GLY A 99 0.21 -13.99 20.30
C GLY A 99 -0.86 -15.04 19.99
N GLU A 100 -1.87 -14.67 19.21
CA GLU A 100 -2.91 -15.58 18.75
C GLU A 100 -2.32 -16.71 17.88
N ALA A 101 -2.83 -17.93 18.02
CA ALA A 101 -2.35 -19.07 17.24
C ALA A 101 -2.48 -18.88 15.72
N ALA A 102 -3.47 -18.09 15.29
CA ALA A 102 -3.73 -17.76 13.88
C ALA A 102 -3.24 -16.35 13.49
N ALA A 103 -2.36 -15.72 14.29
CA ALA A 103 -1.92 -14.34 14.08
C ALA A 103 -1.38 -14.11 12.65
N MET A 104 -0.56 -15.02 12.15
CA MET A 104 0.01 -14.94 10.80
C MET A 104 -1.08 -14.87 9.71
N ASP A 105 -2.16 -15.64 9.83
CA ASP A 105 -3.26 -15.63 8.87
C ASP A 105 -4.03 -14.30 8.90
N TRP A 106 -4.15 -13.70 10.08
CA TRP A 106 -4.80 -12.40 10.25
C TRP A 106 -3.94 -11.29 9.65
N GLN A 107 -2.63 -11.33 9.91
CA GLN A 107 -1.66 -10.41 9.33
C GLN A 107 -1.67 -10.48 7.80
N TRP A 108 -1.79 -11.68 7.22
CA TRP A 108 -1.91 -11.82 5.77
C TRP A 108 -3.21 -11.26 5.21
N ARG A 109 -4.36 -11.50 5.87
CA ARG A 109 -5.63 -10.89 5.46
C ARG A 109 -5.59 -9.36 5.50
N ASP A 110 -4.95 -8.79 6.53
CA ASP A 110 -4.74 -7.35 6.59
C ASP A 110 -3.80 -6.87 5.48
N THR A 111 -2.73 -7.61 5.21
CA THR A 111 -1.78 -7.27 4.14
C THR A 111 -2.44 -7.31 2.78
N GLU A 112 -3.27 -8.32 2.49
CA GLU A 112 -4.05 -8.40 1.25
C GLU A 112 -4.95 -7.20 1.08
N ARG A 113 -5.69 -6.82 2.13
CA ARG A 113 -6.54 -5.64 2.10
C ARG A 113 -5.74 -4.36 1.89
N GLY A 114 -4.57 -4.25 2.53
CA GLY A 114 -3.69 -3.08 2.40
C GLY A 114 -3.06 -2.95 1.01
N VAL A 115 -2.57 -4.05 0.44
CA VAL A 115 -1.99 -4.09 -0.91
C VAL A 115 -3.07 -3.81 -1.96
N SER A 116 -4.27 -4.37 -1.81
CA SER A 116 -5.41 -4.04 -2.69
C SER A 116 -5.74 -2.54 -2.65
N ALA A 117 -5.83 -1.94 -1.46
CA ALA A 117 -6.12 -0.52 -1.32
C ALA A 117 -5.04 0.38 -1.94
N LEU A 118 -3.77 -0.03 -1.86
CA LEU A 118 -2.66 0.66 -2.54
C LEU A 118 -2.79 0.55 -4.06
N LEU A 119 -3.00 -0.66 -4.60
CA LEU A 119 -3.08 -0.85 -6.05
C LEU A 119 -4.28 -0.13 -6.66
N ASP A 120 -5.43 -0.15 -5.99
CA ASP A 120 -6.61 0.64 -6.40
C ASP A 120 -6.28 2.14 -6.43
N TYR A 121 -5.54 2.63 -5.44
CA TYR A 121 -5.10 4.02 -5.38
C TYR A 121 -4.13 4.39 -6.51
N LEU A 122 -3.17 3.52 -6.82
CA LEU A 122 -2.22 3.73 -7.91
C LEU A 122 -2.91 3.67 -9.29
N ASP A 123 -3.84 2.73 -9.49
CA ASP A 123 -4.64 2.60 -10.72
C ASP A 123 -5.52 3.84 -10.97
N ASP A 124 -6.13 4.40 -9.92
CA ASP A 124 -6.87 5.67 -10.03
C ASP A 124 -5.95 6.83 -10.46
N LEU A 125 -4.75 6.95 -9.88
CA LEU A 125 -3.80 8.00 -10.26
C LEU A 125 -3.35 7.89 -11.72
N VAL A 126 -3.04 6.68 -12.19
CA VAL A 126 -2.68 6.45 -13.60
C VAL A 126 -3.84 6.80 -14.54
N ARG A 127 -5.09 6.51 -14.17
CA ARG A 127 -6.26 6.90 -14.97
C ARG A 127 -6.45 8.42 -15.09
N TYR A 128 -6.13 9.17 -14.04
CA TYR A 128 -6.20 10.63 -14.08
C TYR A 128 -5.15 11.22 -15.04
N ASP A 129 -3.94 10.65 -15.10
CA ASP A 129 -2.86 11.10 -16.01
C ASP A 129 -3.20 10.96 -17.51
N VAL A 130 -4.00 9.95 -17.89
CA VAL A 130 -4.37 9.70 -19.30
C VAL A 130 -5.58 10.51 -19.77
N SER A 131 -6.26 11.23 -18.86
CA SER A 131 -7.51 11.93 -19.14
C SER A 131 -7.36 13.39 -19.57
N ASP A 132 -6.13 13.92 -19.58
CA ASP A 132 -5.75 15.25 -20.10
C ASP A 132 -4.99 15.18 -21.44
#